data_AF-A0A8T4GWU4-F1
#
_entry.id   AF-A0A8T4GWU4-F1
#
_cell.length_a   1.000
_cell.length_b   1.000
_cell.length_c   1.000
_cell.angle_alpha   90.00
_cell.angle_beta   90.00
_cell.angle_gamma   90.00
#
_symmetry.space_group_name_H-M   'P 1'
#
loop_
_entity.id
_entity.type
_entity.pdbx_description
1 polymer ?
#
loop_
_entity_poly.entity_id
_entity_poly.type
_entity_poly.pdbx_seq_one_letter_code
_entity_poly.pdbx_strand_id
1 'polypeptide(L)'
;MSADRVRDGHRIAELLASELESGASPDALAVIDADPEVEPVPEGALAYRVRDTAADEEIAAVYVQPDRAHVEFSVAPAAVAETAEAEGLRARPKAAHPPQTIVFVEDGAQAKWILPAFETALAGDGTDGNAFSEGAG
;
A
#
# COMPACT_ATOMS: atom_id res chain seq x y z
N MET A 1 -23.53 0.40 -18.78
CA MET A 1 -22.69 1.61 -18.68
C MET A 1 -21.28 1.12 -18.54
N SER A 2 -20.44 1.25 -19.57
CA SER A 2 -19.02 0.99 -19.41
C SER A 2 -18.50 2.12 -18.52
N ALA A 3 -18.28 1.87 -17.24
CA ALA A 3 -17.32 2.68 -16.50
C ALA A 3 -16.03 2.55 -17.30
N ASP A 4 -15.59 3.64 -17.91
CA ASP A 4 -14.29 3.66 -18.57
C ASP A 4 -13.28 3.18 -17.52
N ARG A 5 -12.68 2.02 -17.77
CA ARG A 5 -11.78 1.43 -16.78
C ARG A 5 -10.57 2.35 -16.75
N VAL A 6 -10.46 3.14 -15.69
CA VAL A 6 -9.32 4.00 -15.44
C VAL A 6 -8.10 3.09 -15.38
N ARG A 7 -7.27 3.17 -16.42
CA ARG A 7 -5.98 2.48 -16.55
C ARG A 7 -4.83 3.46 -16.61
N ASP A 8 -5.12 4.74 -16.44
CA ASP A 8 -4.10 5.76 -16.31
C ASP A 8 -3.49 5.64 -14.90
N GLY A 9 -2.20 5.32 -14.81
CA GLY A 9 -1.57 5.04 -13.52
C GLY A 9 -1.53 6.23 -12.59
N HIS A 10 -1.43 7.45 -13.11
CA HIS A 10 -1.52 8.67 -12.32
C HIS A 10 -2.91 8.80 -11.71
N ARG A 11 -3.95 8.64 -12.53
CA ARG A 11 -5.34 8.68 -12.07
C ARG A 11 -5.65 7.57 -11.06
N ILE A 12 -5.07 6.38 -11.22
CA ILE A 12 -5.19 5.29 -10.24
C ILE A 12 -4.56 5.69 -8.91
N ALA A 13 -3.37 6.30 -8.92
CA ALA A 13 -2.69 6.73 -7.70
C ALA A 13 -3.44 7.85 -6.96
N GLU A 14 -4.05 8.80 -7.69
CA GLU A 14 -4.93 9.83 -7.12
C GLU A 14 -6.18 9.23 -6.45
N LEU A 15 -6.80 8.25 -7.11
CA LEU A 15 -7.94 7.53 -6.55
C LEU A 15 -7.53 6.81 -5.27
N LEU A 16 -6.41 6.10 -5.28
CA LEU A 16 -5.90 5.42 -4.10
C LEU A 16 -5.60 6.40 -2.96
N ALA A 17 -4.94 7.54 -3.23
CA ALA A 17 -4.67 8.55 -2.21
C ALA A 17 -5.97 9.04 -1.56
N SER A 18 -6.98 9.32 -2.39
CA SER A 18 -8.31 9.74 -1.91
C SER A 18 -8.96 8.68 -1.03
N GLU A 19 -8.88 7.40 -1.40
CA GLU A 19 -9.42 6.31 -0.59
C GLU A 19 -8.65 6.10 0.72
N LEU A 20 -7.33 6.33 0.74
CA LEU A 20 -6.53 6.26 1.97
C LEU A 20 -6.88 7.39 2.94
N GLU A 21 -7.09 8.61 2.43
CA GLU A 21 -7.44 9.78 3.25
C GLU A 21 -8.92 9.83 3.66
N SER A 22 -9.82 9.13 2.95
CA SER A 22 -11.27 9.14 3.22
C SER A 22 -11.88 7.78 3.59
N GLY A 23 -11.07 6.72 3.64
CA GLY A 23 -11.51 5.34 3.86
C GLY A 23 -12.00 5.05 5.28
N ALA A 24 -12.14 3.77 5.62
CA ALA A 24 -12.69 3.33 6.92
C ALA A 24 -11.79 3.67 8.13
N SER A 25 -10.50 3.94 7.88
CA SER A 25 -9.49 4.26 8.90
C SER A 25 -8.69 5.52 8.53
N PRO A 26 -9.35 6.66 8.24
CA PRO A 26 -8.68 7.83 7.68
C PRO A 26 -7.73 8.49 8.68
N ASP A 27 -7.97 8.29 9.99
CA ASP A 27 -7.10 8.79 11.05
C ASP A 27 -5.87 7.90 11.28
N ALA A 28 -5.83 6.68 10.73
CA ALA A 28 -4.76 5.71 10.93
C ALA A 28 -3.66 5.78 9.85
N LEU A 29 -3.98 6.32 8.67
CA LEU A 29 -3.07 6.39 7.52
C LEU A 29 -2.88 7.84 7.12
N ALA A 30 -1.64 8.21 6.83
CA ALA A 30 -1.30 9.51 6.26
C ALA A 30 -0.55 9.34 4.94
N VAL A 31 -1.01 10.03 3.90
CA VAL A 31 -0.22 10.24 2.66
C VAL A 31 0.81 11.32 2.94
N ILE A 32 2.08 11.02 2.70
CA ILE A 32 3.22 11.93 2.92
C ILE A 32 4.12 11.98 1.67
N ASP A 33 4.92 13.04 1.57
CA ASP A 33 5.88 13.26 0.46
C ASP A 33 5.24 13.12 -0.94
N ALA A 34 3.99 13.58 -1.08
CA ALA A 34 3.28 13.47 -2.34
C ALA A 34 3.84 14.42 -3.41
N ASP A 35 4.09 13.86 -4.60
CA ASP A 35 4.39 14.59 -5.82
C ASP A 35 3.20 14.46 -6.80
N PRO A 36 2.29 15.45 -6.83
CA PRO A 36 1.14 15.43 -7.74
C PRO A 36 1.51 15.71 -9.20
N GLU A 37 2.76 16.08 -9.50
CA GLU A 37 3.24 16.35 -10.86
C GLU A 37 4.17 15.24 -11.36
N VAL A 38 4.25 14.12 -10.63
CA VAL A 38 5.09 12.98 -10.98
C VAL A 38 4.77 12.44 -12.37
N GLU A 39 5.79 12.35 -13.22
CA GLU A 39 5.67 11.77 -14.55
C GLU A 39 5.76 10.23 -14.48
N PRO A 40 4.76 9.48 -14.98
CA PRO A 40 4.80 8.02 -14.95
C PRO A 40 5.92 7.42 -15.81
N VAL A 41 6.64 6.43 -15.27
CA VAL A 41 7.69 5.70 -15.99
C VAL A 41 7.49 4.19 -15.89
N PRO A 42 7.98 3.37 -16.85
CA PRO A 42 7.73 1.93 -16.85
C PRO A 42 8.23 1.22 -15.58
N GLU A 43 9.34 1.67 -15.01
CA GLU A 43 9.89 1.17 -13.75
C GLU A 43 9.04 1.54 -12.53
N GLY A 44 8.20 2.57 -12.63
CA GLY A 44 7.49 3.20 -11.52
C GLY A 44 8.21 4.46 -11.03
N ALA A 45 7.53 5.60 -11.07
CA ALA A 45 7.99 6.82 -10.41
C ALA A 45 7.31 6.94 -9.05
N LEU A 46 8.06 7.28 -7.99
CA LEU A 46 7.51 7.43 -6.65
C LEU A 46 6.51 8.61 -6.64
N ALA A 47 5.26 8.33 -6.32
CA ALA A 47 4.21 9.34 -6.24
C ALA A 47 4.02 9.86 -4.81
N TYR A 48 3.98 8.96 -3.83
CA TYR A 48 3.87 9.31 -2.42
C TYR A 48 4.23 8.12 -1.52
N ARG A 49 4.35 8.38 -0.23
CA ARG A 49 4.52 7.37 0.82
C ARG A 49 3.28 7.35 1.71
N VAL A 50 3.09 6.23 2.40
CA VAL A 50 1.98 6.03 3.35
C VAL A 50 2.58 5.70 4.71
N ARG A 51 2.14 6.45 5.71
CA ARG A 51 2.60 6.34 7.10
C ARG A 51 1.47 5.88 8.00
N ASP A 52 1.76 4.96 8.91
CA ASP A 52 0.94 4.69 10.09
C ASP A 52 1.05 5.87 11.06
N THR A 53 -0.07 6.55 11.30
CA THR A 53 -0.09 7.75 12.16
C THR A 53 0.10 7.44 13.65
N ALA A 54 -0.24 6.21 14.09
CA ALA A 54 -0.11 5.80 15.47
C ALA A 54 1.32 5.38 15.81
N ALA A 55 1.97 4.65 14.89
CA ALA A 55 3.37 4.22 15.05
C ALA A 55 4.40 5.26 14.56
N ASP A 56 3.98 6.25 13.78
CA ASP A 56 4.84 7.21 13.07
C ASP A 56 5.83 6.50 12.11
N GLU A 57 5.42 5.38 11.51
CA GLU A 57 6.25 4.53 10.64
C GLU A 57 5.76 4.53 9.19
N GLU A 58 6.70 4.57 8.23
CA GLU A 58 6.39 4.34 6.81
C GLU A 58 6.10 2.85 6.56
N ILE A 59 4.86 2.56 6.18
CA ILE A 59 4.40 1.19 5.94
C ILE A 59 4.37 0.81 4.46
N ALA A 60 4.29 1.81 3.58
CA ALA A 60 4.24 1.59 2.13
C ALA A 60 4.68 2.81 1.30
N ALA A 61 5.06 2.54 0.06
CA ALA A 61 5.32 3.55 -0.96
C ALA A 61 4.52 3.25 -2.24
N VAL A 62 3.96 4.28 -2.86
CA VAL A 62 3.14 4.17 -4.07
C VAL A 62 3.89 4.71 -5.27
N TYR A 63 3.95 3.90 -6.32
CA TYR A 63 4.66 4.20 -7.56
C TYR A 63 3.71 4.18 -8.76
N VAL A 64 3.89 5.13 -9.67
CA VAL A 64 3.09 5.26 -10.89
C VAL A 64 3.84 4.75 -12.11
N GLN A 65 3.19 3.86 -12.85
CA GLN A 65 3.54 3.45 -14.21
C GLN A 65 2.53 4.05 -15.19
N PRO A 66 2.79 4.09 -16.50
CA PRO A 66 1.85 4.66 -17.46
C PRO A 66 0.45 4.02 -17.40
N ASP A 67 0.38 2.70 -17.17
CA ASP A 67 -0.86 1.91 -17.25
C ASP A 67 -1.42 1.42 -15.90
N ARG A 68 -0.73 1.72 -14.78
CA ARG A 68 -1.09 1.23 -13.44
C ARG A 68 -0.33 1.95 -12.34
N ALA A 69 -0.79 1.79 -11.10
CA ALA A 69 0.04 2.02 -9.92
C ALA A 69 0.53 0.69 -9.35
N HIS A 70 1.58 0.73 -8.54
CA HIS A 70 1.90 -0.36 -7.64
C HIS A 70 2.29 0.18 -6.27
N VAL A 71 2.02 -0.61 -5.25
CA VAL A 71 2.31 -0.29 -3.85
C VAL A 71 3.35 -1.25 -3.35
N GLU A 72 4.43 -0.72 -2.80
CA GLU A 72 5.47 -1.49 -2.12
C GLU A 72 5.23 -1.42 -0.62
N PHE A 73 4.89 -2.54 0.00
CA PHE A 73 4.73 -2.65 1.45
C PHE A 73 6.02 -3.15 2.10
N SER A 74 6.47 -2.46 3.14
CA SER A 74 7.61 -2.82 3.99
C SER A 74 7.20 -3.59 5.25
N VAL A 75 5.99 -3.35 5.75
CA VAL A 75 5.46 -3.97 6.97
C VAL A 75 4.60 -5.19 6.63
N ALA A 76 4.79 -6.27 7.39
CA ALA A 76 4.10 -7.56 7.23
C ALA A 76 3.94 -8.04 5.76
N PRO A 77 5.02 -8.04 4.94
CA PRO A 77 4.91 -8.20 3.48
C PRO A 77 4.25 -9.52 3.05
N ALA A 78 4.41 -10.60 3.82
CA ALA A 78 3.78 -11.88 3.52
C ALA A 78 2.26 -11.84 3.75
N ALA A 79 1.82 -11.33 4.91
CA ALA A 79 0.40 -11.23 5.24
C ALA A 79 -0.33 -10.26 4.29
N VAL A 80 0.31 -9.14 3.94
CA VAL A 80 -0.17 -8.20 2.93
C VAL A 80 -0.39 -8.89 1.58
N ALA A 81 0.56 -9.73 1.14
CA ALA A 81 0.43 -10.46 -0.12
C ALA A 81 -0.79 -11.38 -0.11
N GLU A 82 -0.97 -12.17 0.96
CA GLU A 82 -2.09 -13.08 1.12
C GLU A 82 -3.44 -12.34 1.10
N THR A 83 -3.54 -11.23 1.83
CA THR A 83 -4.76 -10.40 1.85
C THR A 83 -5.04 -9.80 0.47
N ALA A 84 -4.04 -9.24 -0.20
CA ALA A 84 -4.21 -8.65 -1.53
C ALA A 84 -4.66 -9.69 -2.57
N GLU A 85 -4.07 -10.89 -2.54
CA GLU A 85 -4.44 -12.00 -3.41
C GLU A 85 -5.88 -12.49 -3.15
N ALA A 86 -6.32 -12.50 -1.89
CA ALA A 86 -7.71 -12.83 -1.53
C ALA A 86 -8.73 -11.83 -2.11
N GLU A 87 -8.35 -10.56 -2.21
CA GLU A 87 -9.14 -9.49 -2.87
C GLU A 87 -9.01 -9.50 -4.40
N GLY A 88 -8.27 -10.46 -4.97
CA GLY A 88 -8.09 -10.63 -6.42
C GLY A 88 -7.04 -9.70 -7.03
N LEU A 89 -6.17 -9.09 -6.21
CA LEU A 89 -5.04 -8.29 -6.68
C LEU A 89 -3.83 -9.19 -6.94
N ARG A 90 -2.97 -8.73 -7.85
CA ARG A 90 -1.68 -9.39 -8.08
C ARG A 90 -0.68 -8.88 -7.05
N ALA A 91 -0.12 -9.79 -6.25
CA ALA A 91 1.00 -9.52 -5.36
C ALA A 91 2.28 -10.24 -5.84
N ARG A 92 3.45 -9.66 -5.55
CA ARG A 92 4.75 -10.29 -5.80
C ARG A 92 5.76 -9.94 -4.70
N PRO A 93 6.47 -10.92 -4.14
CA PRO A 93 7.61 -10.64 -3.29
C PRO A 93 8.69 -9.86 -4.05
N LYS A 94 9.28 -8.86 -3.40
CA LYS A 94 10.44 -8.11 -3.87
C LYS A 94 11.64 -8.48 -3.01
N ALA A 95 12.70 -8.96 -3.67
CA ALA A 95 13.96 -9.27 -3.02
C ALA A 95 14.70 -7.97 -2.66
N ALA A 96 14.27 -7.32 -1.58
CA ALA A 96 14.86 -6.15 -0.97
C ALA A 96 15.30 -6.45 0.48
N HIS A 97 16.03 -5.53 1.11
CA HIS A 97 16.34 -5.60 2.54
C HIS A 97 16.00 -4.26 3.20
N PRO A 98 14.98 -4.19 4.08
CA PRO A 98 14.09 -5.28 4.53
C PRO A 98 13.24 -5.88 3.39
N PRO A 99 12.69 -7.11 3.56
CA PRO A 99 11.82 -7.72 2.56
C PRO A 99 10.58 -6.87 2.29
N GLN A 100 10.15 -6.83 1.04
CA GLN A 100 8.99 -6.06 0.62
C GLN A 100 8.05 -6.91 -0.25
N THR A 101 6.78 -6.51 -0.31
CA THR A 101 5.81 -7.05 -1.27
C THR A 101 5.30 -5.93 -2.16
N ILE A 102 5.23 -6.19 -3.47
CA ILE A 102 4.61 -5.30 -4.45
C ILE A 102 3.19 -5.78 -4.70
N VAL A 103 2.20 -4.91 -4.54
CA VAL A 103 0.80 -5.13 -4.93
C VAL A 103 0.48 -4.23 -6.12
N PHE A 104 -0.05 -4.79 -7.20
CA PHE A 104 -0.40 -4.03 -8.41
C PHE A 104 -1.85 -3.54 -8.37
N VAL A 105 -2.05 -2.28 -8.76
CA VAL A 105 -3.36 -1.64 -8.91
C VAL A 105 -3.51 -1.23 -10.37
N GLU A 106 -4.15 -2.09 -11.15
CA GLU A 106 -4.24 -2.05 -12.62
C GLU A 106 -5.50 -1.37 -13.15
N ASP A 107 -6.49 -1.13 -12.29
CA ASP A 107 -7.63 -0.29 -12.62
C ASP A 107 -8.22 0.47 -11.42
N GLY A 108 -8.99 1.52 -11.71
CA GLY A 108 -9.54 2.40 -10.67
C GLY A 108 -10.45 1.72 -9.63
N ALA A 109 -11.06 0.57 -9.91
CA ALA A 109 -11.82 -0.16 -8.89
C ALA A 109 -10.89 -0.83 -7.86
N GLN A 110 -9.71 -1.26 -8.29
CA GLN A 110 -8.72 -1.90 -7.43
C GLN A 110 -8.15 -0.96 -6.35
N ALA A 111 -8.27 0.37 -6.53
CA ALA A 111 -7.93 1.34 -5.49
C ALA A 111 -8.72 1.13 -4.19
N LYS A 112 -9.91 0.53 -4.27
CA LYS A 112 -10.71 0.13 -3.09
C LYS A 112 -10.35 -1.25 -2.58
N TRP A 113 -10.02 -2.17 -3.49
CA TRP A 113 -9.74 -3.57 -3.15
C TRP A 113 -8.41 -3.73 -2.42
N ILE A 114 -7.50 -2.76 -2.53
CA ILE A 114 -6.22 -2.79 -1.82
C ILE A 114 -6.33 -2.34 -0.36
N LEU A 115 -7.43 -1.70 0.06
CA LEU A 115 -7.59 -1.17 1.43
C LEU A 115 -7.40 -2.23 2.53
N PRO A 116 -7.92 -3.48 2.42
CA PRO A 116 -7.65 -4.53 3.40
C PRO A 116 -6.16 -4.88 3.55
N ALA A 117 -5.35 -4.68 2.51
CA ALA A 117 -3.90 -4.90 2.56
C ALA A 117 -3.21 -3.82 3.42
N PHE A 118 -3.65 -2.56 3.34
CA PHE A 118 -3.21 -1.50 4.25
C PHE A 118 -3.64 -1.76 5.70
N GLU A 119 -4.87 -2.21 5.93
CA GLU A 119 -5.34 -2.61 7.26
C GLU A 119 -4.51 -3.77 7.84
N THR A 120 -4.10 -4.72 6.99
CA THR A 120 -3.20 -5.81 7.37
C THR A 120 -1.80 -5.28 7.74
N ALA A 121 -1.27 -4.32 6.99
CA ALA A 121 0.01 -3.69 7.30
C ALA A 121 -0.02 -2.94 8.64
N LEU A 122 -1.10 -2.17 8.91
CA LEU A 122 -1.33 -1.51 10.20
C LEU A 122 -1.38 -2.49 11.37
N ALA A 123 -1.96 -3.68 11.18
CA ALA A 123 -1.98 -4.71 12.22
C ALA A 123 -0.61 -5.40 12.42
N GLY A 124 0.26 -5.35 11.40
CA GLY A 124 1.53 -6.05 11.33
C GLY A 124 2.59 -5.55 12.31
N ASP A 125 2.57 -4.27 12.67
CA ASP A 125 3.45 -3.66 13.68
C ASP A 125 3.19 -4.24 15.10
N GLY A 126 2.04 -4.88 15.32
CA GLY A 126 1.69 -5.50 16.60
C GLY A 126 2.44 -6.79 16.95
N THR A 127 3.27 -7.35 16.05
CA THR A 127 3.80 -8.73 16.23
C THR A 127 5.26 -8.82 16.67
N ASP A 128 6.01 -7.71 16.65
CA ASP A 128 7.44 -7.71 17.00
C ASP A 128 7.75 -7.11 18.40
N GLY A 129 6.73 -6.93 19.25
CA GLY A 129 6.85 -6.34 20.59
C GLY A 129 6.62 -7.27 21.80
N ASN A 130 6.17 -8.52 21.63
CA ASN A 130 5.90 -9.43 22.76
C ASN A 130 6.65 -10.76 22.70
N ALA A 131 7.96 -10.68 22.47
CA ALA A 131 8.89 -11.71 22.92
C ALA A 131 9.83 -11.05 23.93
N PHE A 132 10.00 -11.69 25.10
CA PHE A 132 10.85 -11.29 26.24
C PHE A 132 10.23 -10.35 27.28
N SER A 133 9.37 -10.89 28.14
CA SER A 133 9.68 -11.02 29.59
C SER A 133 8.53 -11.70 30.31
N GLU A 134 8.64 -13.00 30.57
CA GLU A 134 8.27 -13.58 31.88
C GLU A 134 9.12 -14.84 32.10
N GLY A 135 10.32 -14.62 32.60
CA GLY A 135 11.05 -15.58 33.40
C GLY A 135 11.44 -14.90 34.71
N ALA A 136 10.79 -15.27 35.81
CA ALA A 136 11.30 -15.36 37.19
C ALA A 136 10.15 -15.17 38.20
N GLY A 137 9.85 -16.23 38.96
CA GLY A 137 8.93 -16.22 40.09
C GLY A 137 8.49 -17.61 40.50
#